data_AF-A0A357NCT4-F1
#
_entry.id   AF-A0A357NCT4-F1
#
_cell.length_a   1.000
_cell.length_b   1.000
_cell.length_c   1.000
_cell.angle_alpha   90.00
_cell.angle_beta   90.00
_cell.angle_gamma   90.00
#
_symmetry.space_group_name_H-M   'P 1'
#
loop_
_entity.id
_entity.type
_entity.pdbx_description
1 polymer ?
#
loop_
_entity_poly.entity_id
_entity_poly.type
_entity_poly.pdbx_seq_one_letter_code
_entity_poly.pdbx_strand_id
1 'polypeptide(L)' 'MAYLLQPLKVGTLSLANRLVMPPMAKAKADAAGKV' A
#
# COMPACT_ATOMS: atom_id res chain seq x y z
N MET A 1 17.46 -10.09 2.70
CA MET A 1 16.53 -8.94 2.84
C MET A 1 16.63 -7.88 1.74
N ALA A 2 17.76 -7.67 1.05
CA ALA A 2 17.91 -6.63 0.03
C ALA A 2 16.85 -6.68 -1.09
N TYR A 3 16.38 -7.88 -1.48
CA TYR A 3 15.38 -8.06 -2.53
C TYR A 3 14.02 -7.41 -2.23
N LEU A 4 13.60 -7.33 -0.96
CA LEU A 4 12.30 -6.71 -0.61
C LEU A 4 12.31 -5.19 -0.77
N LEU A 5 13.49 -4.57 -0.70
CA LEU A 5 13.70 -3.13 -0.82
C LEU A 5 13.99 -2.69 -2.26
N GLN A 6 14.07 -3.62 -3.20
CA GLN A 6 14.25 -3.28 -4.61
C GLN A 6 12.92 -2.81 -5.21
N PRO A 7 12.96 -1.90 -6.20
CA PRO A 7 11.76 -1.47 -6.91
C PRO A 7 11.00 -2.59 -7.63
N LEU A 8 9.71 -2.36 -7.84
CA LEU A 8 8.82 -3.25 -8.60
C LEU A 8 7.98 -2.44 -9.58
N LYS A 9 8.02 -2.80 -10.86
CA LYS A 9 7.15 -2.22 -11.89
C LYS A 9 5.95 -3.13 -12.14
N VAL A 10 4.75 -2.58 -12.07
CA VAL A 10 3.48 -3.28 -12.33
C VAL A 10 2.66 -2.42 -13.29
N GLY A 11 2.54 -2.85 -14.55
CA GLY A 11 1.93 -2.03 -15.60
C GLY A 11 2.66 -0.69 -15.78
N THR A 12 1.92 0.40 -15.65
CA THR A 12 2.45 1.78 -15.73
C THR A 12 2.98 2.32 -14.39
N LEU A 13 2.77 1.60 -13.29
CA LEU A 13 3.17 2.03 -11.94
C LEU A 13 4.55 1.47 -11.57
N SER A 14 5.34 2.32 -10.90
CA SER A 14 6.63 1.95 -10.34
C SER A 14 6.59 2.12 -8.82
N LEU A 15 6.78 1.02 -8.09
CA LEU A 15 6.81 0.99 -6.63
C LEU A 15 8.27 1.00 -6.15
N ALA A 16 8.54 1.75 -5.09
CA ALA A 16 9.89 1.88 -4.53
C ALA A 16 10.38 0.59 -3.86
N ASN A 17 9.48 -0.28 -3.41
CA ASN A 17 9.79 -1.53 -2.74
C ASN A 17 8.69 -2.59 -3.00
N ARG A 18 8.87 -3.78 -2.44
CA ARG A 18 7.96 -4.94 -2.58
C ARG A 18 7.16 -5.23 -1.31
N LEU A 19 7.04 -4.26 -0.41
CA LEU A 19 6.25 -4.38 0.82
C LEU A 19 4.84 -3.87 0.56
N VAL A 20 3.84 -4.75 0.67
CA VAL A 20 2.43 -4.41 0.46
C VAL A 20 1.74 -4.29 1.80
N MET A 21 1.09 -3.15 2.05
CA MET A 21 0.20 -2.99 3.20
C MET A 21 -1.14 -3.67 2.88
N PRO A 22 -1.57 -4.68 3.64
CA PRO A 22 -2.89 -5.28 3.44
C PRO A 22 -4.00 -4.28 3.80
N PRO A 23 -5.22 -4.43 3.24
CA PRO A 23 -6.35 -3.61 3.65
C PRO A 23 -6.65 -3.85 5.14
N MET A 24 -6.73 -2.77 5.91
CA MET A 24 -7.04 -2.81 7.34
C MET A 24 -8.12 -1.79 7.67
N ALA A 25 -9.22 -2.24 8.26
CA ALA A 25 -10.26 -1.37 8.79
C ALA A 25 -9.71 -0.64 10.03
N LYS A 26 -9.56 0.68 9.96
CA LYS A 26 -9.04 1.50 11.08
C LYS A 26 -10.11 2.32 11.82
N ALA A 27 -11.39 2.17 11.45
CA ALA A 27 -12.51 2.92 12.02
C ALA A 27 -12.25 4.44 12.16
N LYS A 28 -11.56 5.03 11.16
CA LYS A 28 -11.20 6.46 11.14
C LYS A 28 -12.16 7.33 10.34
N ALA A 29 -13.13 6.72 9.68
CA ALA A 29 -14.14 7.45 8.94
C ALA A 29 -15.19 8.01 9.91
N ASP A 30 -15.83 9.12 9.52
CA ASP A 30 -16.99 9.66 10.22
C ASP A 30 -18.20 8.71 10.15
N ALA A 31 -19.30 9.08 10.82
CA ALA A 31 -20.53 8.29 10.83
C ALA A 31 -21.18 8.14 9.43
N ALA A 32 -20.84 9.00 8.47
CA ALA A 32 -21.26 8.93 7.08
C ALA A 32 -20.27 8.13 6.20
N GLY A 33 -19.20 7.57 6.77
CA GLY A 33 -18.19 6.79 6.07
C GLY A 33 -17.19 7.63 5.27
N LYS A 34 -17.10 8.95 5.50
CA LYS A 34 -16.08 9.81 4.89
C LYS A 34 -14.80 9.80 5.72
N VAL A 35 -13.66 9.89 5.02
CA VAL A 35 -12.31 9.88 5.59
C VAL A 35 -11.83 11.28 5.91
#